data_AF-X0LJP1-F1
#
_entry.id   AF-X0LJP1-F1
#
_cell.length_a   1.000
_cell.length_b   1.000
_cell.length_c   1.000
_cell.angle_alpha   90.00
_cell.angle_beta   90.00
_cell.angle_gamma   90.00
#
_symmetry.space_group_name_H-M   'P 1'
#
loop_
_entity.id
_entity.type
_entity.pdbx_description
1 polymer ?
#
loop_
_entity_poly.entity_id
_entity_poly.type
_entity_poly.pdbx_seq_one_letter_code
_entity_poly.pdbx_strand_id
1 'polypeptide(L)'
;MLQEAEQAAREADVAIVAVGLNQDWECEGYDRDSMKLPGKSDELVQRILAASPQTVVIPQSGTPVELPFISYLRYRDSASEDDIVHRQHPLLLFSLSWSKM
;
A
#
# COMPACT_ATOMS: atom_id res chain seq x y z
N MET A 1 -18.84 -3.35 11.03
CA MET A 1 -17.77 -2.95 10.07
C MET A 1 -16.35 -3.10 10.63
N LEU A 2 -15.79 -2.17 11.44
CA LEU A 2 -14.38 -2.31 11.90
C LEU A 2 -14.13 -3.58 12.73
N GLN A 3 -15.00 -3.87 13.70
CA GLN A 3 -14.90 -5.08 14.53
C GLN A 3 -15.08 -6.36 13.73
N GLU A 4 -15.99 -6.35 12.75
CA GLU A 4 -16.22 -7.50 11.86
C GLU A 4 -15.00 -7.77 10.98
N ALA A 5 -14.38 -6.74 10.41
CA ALA A 5 -13.16 -6.88 9.60
C ALA A 5 -11.97 -7.39 10.44
N GLU A 6 -11.85 -6.89 11.67
CA GLU A 6 -10.85 -7.37 12.63
C GLU A 6 -11.06 -8.87 12.96
N GLN A 7 -12.30 -9.28 13.22
CA GLN A 7 -12.62 -10.68 13.50
C GLN A 7 -12.36 -11.58 12.29
N ALA A 8 -12.76 -11.16 11.10
CA ALA A 8 -12.49 -11.89 9.86
C ALA A 8 -10.98 -12.05 9.60
N ALA A 9 -10.18 -11.02 9.89
CA ALA A 9 -8.73 -11.09 9.75
C ALA A 9 -8.10 -12.09 10.73
N ARG A 10 -8.61 -12.21 11.97
CA ARG A 10 -8.11 -13.18 12.96
C ARG A 10 -8.33 -14.63 12.54
N GLU A 11 -9.39 -14.89 11.79
CA GLU A 11 -9.78 -16.23 11.36
C GLU A 11 -9.13 -16.65 10.02
N ALA A 12 -8.51 -15.72 9.30
CA ALA A 12 -7.92 -15.96 8.00
C ALA A 12 -6.42 -16.32 8.09
N ASP A 13 -5.97 -17.25 7.25
CA ASP A 13 -4.54 -17.55 7.09
C ASP A 13 -3.76 -16.34 6.55
N VAL A 14 -4.38 -15.59 5.65
CA VAL A 14 -3.84 -14.35 5.07
C VAL A 14 -4.98 -13.34 4.94
N ALA A 15 -4.79 -12.15 5.48
CA ALA A 15 -5.73 -11.04 5.30
C ALA A 15 -5.29 -10.16 4.11
N ILE A 16 -6.21 -9.87 3.20
CA ILE A 16 -5.98 -8.91 2.11
C ILE A 16 -6.88 -7.72 2.34
N VAL A 17 -6.28 -6.54 2.53
CA VAL A 17 -7.01 -5.29 2.76
C VAL A 17 -6.73 -4.31 1.64
N ALA A 18 -7.77 -3.98 0.89
CA ALA A 18 -7.73 -2.94 -0.14
C ALA A 18 -8.27 -1.63 0.45
N VAL A 19 -7.46 -0.59 0.43
CA VAL A 19 -7.82 0.77 0.85
C VAL A 19 -7.35 1.76 -0.21
N GLY A 20 -7.92 2.95 -0.25
CA GLY A 20 -7.53 3.88 -1.29
C GLY A 20 -8.49 5.03 -1.49
N LEU A 21 -8.40 5.60 -2.68
CA LEU A 21 -9.22 6.69 -3.18
C LEU A 21 -10.19 6.15 -4.23
N ASN A 22 -11.23 6.93 -4.49
CA ASN A 22 -12.20 6.66 -5.54
C ASN A 22 -12.50 7.98 -6.29
N GLN A 23 -13.50 7.96 -7.18
CA GLN A 23 -13.90 9.12 -7.98
C GLN A 23 -14.45 10.29 -7.15
N ASP A 24 -14.82 10.07 -5.89
CA ASP A 24 -15.25 11.17 -4.99
C ASP A 24 -14.05 11.92 -4.39
N TRP A 25 -12.86 11.32 -4.42
CA TRP A 25 -11.63 11.91 -3.88
C TRP A 25 -10.66 12.36 -4.98
N GLU A 26 -10.63 11.65 -6.10
CA GLU A 26 -9.80 12.01 -7.25
C GLU A 26 -10.70 12.18 -8.47
N CYS A 27 -11.02 13.42 -8.83
CA CYS A 27 -11.71 13.73 -10.07
C CYS A 27 -11.26 15.04 -10.70
N GLU A 28 -11.69 15.27 -11.93
CA GLU A 28 -11.46 16.52 -12.63
C GLU A 28 -12.20 17.68 -11.96
N GLY A 29 -11.57 18.85 -11.92
CA GLY A 29 -12.21 20.10 -11.48
C GLY A 29 -11.93 20.51 -10.03
N TYR A 30 -11.29 19.65 -9.23
CA TYR A 30 -10.74 20.04 -7.93
C TYR A 30 -9.56 19.15 -7.53
N ASP A 31 -8.65 19.72 -6.76
CA ASP A 31 -7.53 19.00 -6.16
C ASP A 31 -7.90 18.50 -4.77
N ARG A 32 -7.16 17.50 -4.28
CA ARG A 32 -7.28 17.03 -2.90
C ARG A 32 -6.59 17.99 -1.94
N ASP A 33 -7.22 18.22 -0.78
CA ASP A 33 -6.63 19.04 0.30
C ASP A 33 -5.48 18.34 1.05
N SER A 34 -5.40 17.01 0.96
CA SER A 34 -4.38 16.22 1.64
C SER A 34 -4.10 14.88 0.97
N MET A 35 -2.98 14.27 1.33
CA MET A 35 -2.58 12.94 0.87
C MET A 35 -3.15 11.79 1.75
N LYS A 36 -3.95 12.11 2.78
CA LYS A 36 -4.47 11.10 3.71
C LYS A 36 -5.47 10.18 3.04
N LEU A 37 -5.55 8.94 3.54
CA LEU A 37 -6.63 8.05 3.15
C LEU A 37 -7.97 8.51 3.75
N PRO A 38 -9.10 8.30 3.05
CA PRO A 38 -10.41 8.69 3.51
C PRO A 38 -10.87 8.00 4.81
N GLY A 39 -11.57 8.76 5.64
CA GLY A 39 -12.32 8.24 6.79
C GLY A 39 -11.43 7.48 7.78
N LYS A 40 -11.76 6.21 8.01
CA LYS A 40 -11.09 5.33 8.99
C LYS A 40 -10.19 4.28 8.36
N SER A 41 -9.72 4.52 7.13
CA SER A 41 -8.92 3.54 6.37
C SER A 41 -7.62 3.19 7.10
N ASP A 42 -6.92 4.19 7.66
CA ASP A 42 -5.71 3.95 8.44
C ASP A 42 -5.99 3.11 9.70
N GLU A 43 -7.10 3.41 10.41
CA GLU A 43 -7.53 2.66 11.60
C GLU A 43 -7.88 1.21 11.25
N LEU A 44 -8.59 1.00 10.12
CA LEU A 44 -8.91 -0.32 9.61
C LEU A 44 -7.65 -1.14 9.36
N VAL A 45 -6.68 -0.59 8.63
CA VAL A 45 -5.43 -1.29 8.32
C VAL A 45 -4.62 -1.60 9.58
N GLN A 46 -4.51 -0.64 10.51
CA GLN A 46 -3.81 -0.87 11.78
C GLN A 46 -4.45 -1.98 12.61
N ARG A 47 -5.78 -2.03 12.71
CA ARG A 47 -6.50 -3.09 13.42
C ARG A 47 -6.31 -4.46 12.76
N ILE A 48 -6.39 -4.52 11.43
CA ILE A 48 -6.15 -5.77 10.67
C ILE A 48 -4.70 -6.25 10.86
N LEU A 49 -3.72 -5.36 10.77
CA LEU A 49 -2.31 -5.69 10.97
C LEU A 49 -2.03 -6.21 12.40
N ALA A 50 -2.70 -5.65 13.40
CA ALA A 50 -2.61 -6.12 14.78
C ALA A 50 -3.27 -7.49 14.98
N ALA A 51 -4.37 -7.75 14.27
CA ALA A 51 -5.13 -9.00 14.34
C ALA A 51 -4.48 -10.16 13.55
N SER A 52 -3.88 -9.87 12.40
CA SER A 52 -3.28 -10.85 11.49
C SER A 52 -1.95 -10.33 10.94
N PRO A 53 -0.80 -10.81 11.46
CA PRO A 53 0.51 -10.41 10.96
C PRO A 53 0.78 -10.80 9.50
N GLN A 54 0.04 -11.79 8.97
CA GLN A 54 0.06 -12.18 7.56
C GLN A 54 -0.94 -11.35 6.75
N THR A 55 -0.72 -10.04 6.72
CA THR A 55 -1.59 -9.10 5.99
C THR A 55 -0.90 -8.54 4.76
N VAL A 56 -1.63 -8.51 3.64
CA VAL A 56 -1.28 -7.77 2.42
C VAL A 56 -2.14 -6.52 2.33
N VAL A 57 -1.52 -5.34 2.24
CA VAL A 57 -2.21 -4.06 2.06
C VAL A 57 -2.08 -3.62 0.61
N ILE A 58 -3.22 -3.32 -0.03
CA ILE A 58 -3.27 -2.86 -1.42
C ILE A 58 -3.81 -1.41 -1.44
N PRO A 59 -2.94 -0.40 -1.58
CA PRO A 59 -3.38 0.97 -1.81
C PRO A 59 -3.84 1.16 -3.26
N GLN A 60 -5.09 1.55 -3.46
CA GLN A 60 -5.65 1.93 -4.76
C GLN A 60 -5.77 3.46 -4.85
N SER A 61 -4.87 4.11 -5.57
CA SER A 61 -4.95 5.56 -5.83
C SER A 61 -4.32 5.92 -7.17
N GLY A 62 -4.79 7.00 -7.79
CA GLY A 62 -4.18 7.57 -9.00
C GLY A 62 -2.94 8.41 -8.69
N THR A 63 -2.88 8.99 -7.50
CA THR A 63 -1.74 9.77 -6.99
C THR A 63 -1.26 9.25 -5.63
N PRO A 64 -0.06 9.64 -5.15
CA PRO A 64 0.46 9.16 -3.87
C PRO A 64 -0.45 9.45 -2.68
N VAL A 65 -0.38 8.57 -1.66
CA VAL A 65 -1.10 8.68 -0.39
C VAL A 65 -0.17 8.44 0.79
N GLU A 66 -0.49 9.03 1.93
CA GLU A 66 0.19 8.76 3.20
C GLU A 66 -0.12 7.34 3.69
N LEU A 67 0.91 6.61 4.15
CA LEU A 67 0.79 5.27 4.71
C LEU A 67 1.42 5.23 6.11
N PRO A 68 0.79 5.85 7.13
CA PRO A 68 1.39 5.99 8.47
C PRO A 68 1.65 4.64 9.16
N PHE A 69 1.00 3.57 8.69
CA PHE A 69 1.14 2.22 9.21
C PHE A 69 2.27 1.40 8.54
N ILE A 70 3.05 1.99 7.62
CA ILE A 70 4.07 1.26 6.85
C ILE A 70 5.13 0.60 7.74
N SER A 71 5.44 1.18 8.91
CA SER A 71 6.39 0.62 9.87
C SER A 71 5.92 -0.69 10.53
N TYR A 72 4.62 -0.99 10.48
CA TYR A 72 4.08 -2.25 10.98
C TYR A 72 4.11 -3.37 9.94
N LEU A 73 4.33 -3.05 8.66
CA LEU A 73 4.36 -4.04 7.59
C LEU A 73 5.67 -4.83 7.64
N ARG A 74 5.52 -6.16 7.60
CA ARG A 74 6.65 -7.06 7.44
C ARG A 74 7.02 -7.13 5.98
N TYR A 75 8.26 -6.77 5.66
CA TYR A 75 8.84 -7.14 4.38
C TYR A 75 9.11 -8.66 4.40
N ARG A 76 8.73 -9.37 3.34
CA ARG A 76 9.03 -10.79 3.21
C ARG A 76 10.19 -10.94 2.23
N ASP A 77 11.35 -11.30 2.76
CA ASP A 77 12.53 -11.69 1.97
C ASP A 77 12.22 -13.02 1.26
N SER A 78 11.53 -12.97 0.13
CA SER A 78 11.27 -14.17 -0.69
C SER A 78 11.37 -13.91 -2.19
N ALA A 79 12.16 -12.92 -2.58
CA ALA A 79 12.60 -12.74 -3.96
C ALA A 79 14.12 -12.98 -3.99
N SER A 80 14.54 -14.07 -4.64
CA SER A 80 15.96 -14.32 -4.93
C SER A 80 16.51 -13.19 -5.80
N GLU A 81 17.83 -12.95 -5.78
CA GLU A 81 18.49 -11.81 -6.45
C GLU A 81 18.13 -11.62 -7.94
N ASP A 82 17.72 -12.69 -8.64
CA ASP A 82 17.21 -12.64 -10.02
C ASP A 82 15.89 -11.86 -10.18
N ASP A 83 15.06 -11.78 -9.14
CA ASP A 83 13.77 -11.07 -9.16
C ASP A 83 13.91 -9.54 -8.96
N ILE A 84 15.06 -9.08 -8.44
CA ILE A 84 15.29 -7.68 -8.00
C ILE A 84 15.96 -6.81 -9.08
N VAL A 85 16.70 -7.39 -10.04
CA VAL A 85 17.45 -6.63 -11.07
C VAL A 85 16.58 -5.64 -11.88
N HIS A 86 15.25 -5.80 -11.89
CA HIS A 86 14.32 -4.86 -12.53
C HIS A 86 13.72 -3.76 -11.63
N ARG A 87 14.06 -3.66 -10.34
CA ARG A 87 13.48 -2.64 -9.45
C ARG A 87 14.53 -1.92 -8.60
N GLN A 88 15.13 -0.89 -9.19
CA GLN A 88 15.93 0.11 -8.47
C GLN A 88 15.06 1.14 -7.73
N HIS A 89 15.40 1.43 -6.47
CA HIS A 89 15.58 2.80 -5.91
C HIS A 89 16.08 2.70 -4.45
N PRO A 90 16.78 3.70 -3.84
CA PRO A 90 16.51 5.14 -3.97
C PRO A 90 17.75 6.06 -4.10
N LEU A 91 17.50 7.30 -4.56
CA LEU A 91 18.42 8.45 -4.70
C LEU A 91 19.34 8.47 -5.94
N LEU A 92 18.93 9.31 -6.90
CA LEU A 92 19.72 9.96 -7.95
C LEU A 92 20.61 9.08 -8.84
N LEU A 93 20.17 8.81 -10.07
CA LEU A 93 20.70 9.47 -11.29
C LEU A 93 20.07 8.87 -12.55
N PHE A 94 19.45 9.76 -13.34
CA PHE A 94 19.15 9.56 -14.75
C PHE A 94 20.42 9.13 -15.51
N SER A 95 20.37 7.98 -16.20
CA SER A 95 21.22 7.72 -17.36
C SER A 95 20.57 6.62 -18.22
N LEU A 96 19.70 7.04 -19.13
CA LEU A 96 19.30 6.22 -20.28
C LEU A 96 20.52 6.08 -21.20
N SER A 97 21.15 4.91 -21.20
CA SER A 97 22.07 4.51 -22.28
C SER A 97 21.33 3.57 -23.23
N TRP A 98 20.75 4.15 -24.28
CA TRP A 98 20.36 3.40 -25.47
C TRP A 98 21.63 2.90 -26.15
N SER A 99 21.93 1.60 -26.07
CA SER A 99 22.90 0.97 -26.95
C SER A 99 22.52 -0.47 -27.23
N LYS A 100 21.63 -0.63 -28.21
CA LYS A 100 21.60 -1.72 -29.21
C LYS A 100 20.46 -1.41 -30.20
N MET A 101 20.76 -0.53 -31.13
CA MET A 101 20.36 -0.65 -32.54
C MET A 101 21.65 -0.80 -33.35
#